data_AF-A0A355EWZ6-F1
#
_entry.id   AF-A0A355EWZ6-F1
#
_cell.length_a   1.000
_cell.length_b   1.000
_cell.length_c   1.000
_cell.angle_alpha   90.00
_cell.angle_beta   90.00
_cell.angle_gamma   90.00
#
_symmetry.space_group_name_H-M   'P 1'
#
loop_
_entity.id
_entity.type
_entity.pdbx_description
1 polymer ?
#
loop_
_entity_poly.entity_id
_entity_poly.type
_entity_poly.pdbx_seq_one_letter_code
_entity_poly.pdbx_strand_id
1 'polypeptide(L)'
;MVRRLTFDSQGRGLQEITQAVAQAVLEAGVAEGLCTVFVQHTSASLTIQENADPSARHDLERWLNRLVPENDPLYTHTSEGPDDMP
;
A
#
# COMPACT_ATOMS: atom_id res chain seq x y z
N MET A 1 -18.81 2.85 -11.71
CA MET A 1 -19.15 2.07 -10.50
C MET A 1 -18.03 2.30 -9.49
N VAL A 2 -18.34 2.63 -8.24
CA VAL A 2 -17.31 2.82 -7.19
C VAL A 2 -17.44 1.67 -6.19
N ARG A 3 -16.32 0.98 -5.93
CA ARG A 3 -16.24 -0.09 -4.94
C ARG A 3 -15.29 0.35 -3.82
N ARG A 4 -15.66 0.03 -2.58
CA ARG A 4 -14.78 0.16 -1.42
C ARG A 4 -14.25 -1.22 -1.07
N LEU A 5 -12.94 -1.34 -1.04
CA LEU A 5 -12.23 -2.53 -0.56
C LEU A 5 -11.61 -2.17 0.79
N THR A 6 -11.68 -3.09 1.74
CA THR A 6 -11.09 -2.96 3.08
C THR A 6 -10.07 -4.06 3.27
N PHE A 7 -8.91 -3.71 3.81
CA PHE A 7 -7.82 -4.64 4.07
C PHE A 7 -7.35 -4.43 5.51
N ASP A 8 -7.20 -5.51 6.26
CA ASP A 8 -6.60 -5.47 7.60
C ASP A 8 -5.10 -5.73 7.48
N SER A 9 -4.29 -4.72 7.81
CA SER A 9 -2.83 -4.85 7.84
C SER A 9 -2.36 -5.45 9.17
N GLN A 10 -1.41 -6.38 9.12
CA GLN A 10 -0.81 -7.03 10.31
C GLN A 10 0.45 -6.28 10.81
N GLY A 11 0.61 -5.02 10.43
CA GLY A 11 1.80 -4.20 10.65
C GLY A 11 2.32 -3.57 9.36
N ARG A 12 3.45 -2.87 9.46
CA ARG A 12 4.14 -2.28 8.30
C ARG A 12 4.60 -3.38 7.34
N GLY A 13 4.40 -3.15 6.04
CA GLY A 13 4.91 -4.01 4.98
C GLY A 13 4.15 -3.82 3.68
N LEU A 14 4.50 -4.63 2.69
CA LEU A 14 3.83 -4.62 1.39
C LEU A 14 2.79 -5.74 1.30
N GLN A 15 1.51 -5.36 1.25
CA GLN A 15 0.39 -6.27 1.02
C GLN A 15 -0.03 -6.26 -0.44
N GLU A 16 -0.10 -7.43 -1.07
CA GLU A 16 -0.59 -7.55 -2.43
C GLU A 16 -2.13 -7.50 -2.46
N ILE A 17 -2.67 -6.63 -3.31
CA ILE A 17 -4.12 -6.44 -3.49
C ILE A 17 -4.60 -6.70 -4.93
N THR A 18 -3.72 -7.21 -5.80
CA THR A 18 -3.97 -7.40 -7.24
C THR A 18 -5.26 -8.17 -7.51
N GLN A 19 -5.47 -9.28 -6.80
CA GLN A 19 -6.64 -10.13 -6.99
C GLN A 19 -7.95 -9.43 -6.60
N ALA A 20 -7.94 -8.64 -5.52
CA ALA A 20 -9.12 -7.91 -5.08
C ALA A 20 -9.51 -6.82 -6.09
N VAL A 21 -8.52 -6.11 -6.65
CA VAL A 21 -8.74 -5.12 -7.72
C VAL A 21 -9.22 -5.81 -9.01
N ALA A 22 -8.59 -6.92 -9.41
CA ALA A 22 -8.98 -7.68 -10.60
C ALA A 22 -10.43 -8.18 -10.50
N GLN A 23 -10.84 -8.68 -9.33
CA GLN A 23 -12.21 -9.10 -9.08
C GLN A 23 -13.19 -7.92 -9.20
N ALA A 24 -12.86 -6.75 -8.65
CA ALA A 24 -13.69 -5.55 -8.77
C ALA A 24 -13.82 -5.07 -10.23
N VAL A 25 -12.78 -5.21 -11.04
CA VAL A 25 -12.81 -4.89 -12.47
C VAL A 25 -13.67 -5.89 -13.25
N LEU A 26 -13.52 -7.19 -12.97
CA LEU A 26 -14.34 -8.24 -13.59
C LEU A 26 -15.84 -8.02 -13.32
N GLU A 27 -16.19 -7.72 -12.07
CA GLU A 27 -17.58 -7.43 -11.66
C GLU A 27 -18.16 -6.15 -12.27
N ALA A 28 -17.30 -5.20 -12.68
CA ALA A 28 -17.76 -4.00 -13.35
C ALA A 28 -18.31 -4.29 -14.76
N GLY A 29 -17.97 -5.43 -15.36
CA GLY A 29 -18.50 -5.87 -16.66
C GLY A 29 -18.12 -4.95 -17.83
N VAL A 30 -17.05 -4.17 -17.68
CA VAL A 30 -16.59 -3.21 -18.68
C VAL A 30 -15.60 -3.90 -19.62
N ALA A 31 -15.81 -3.78 -20.94
CA ALA A 31 -14.90 -4.34 -21.94
C ALA A 31 -13.60 -3.54 -22.10
N GLU A 32 -13.69 -2.21 -22.02
CA GLU A 32 -12.57 -1.28 -22.12
C GLU A 32 -12.83 -0.02 -21.28
N GLY A 33 -11.82 0.45 -20.55
CA GLY A 33 -11.93 1.65 -19.74
C GLY A 33 -10.72 1.87 -18.84
N LEU A 34 -10.85 2.83 -17.92
CA LEU A 34 -9.82 3.16 -16.94
C LEU A 34 -10.25 2.70 -15.54
N CYS A 35 -9.38 1.95 -14.86
CA CYS A 35 -9.52 1.65 -13.43
C CYS A 35 -8.68 2.64 -12.62
N THR A 36 -9.33 3.41 -11.74
CA THR A 36 -8.64 4.28 -10.78
C THR A 36 -8.70 3.62 -9.41
N VAL A 37 -7.54 3.39 -8.79
CA VAL A 37 -7.42 2.90 -7.42
C VAL A 37 -6.95 4.06 -6.55
N PHE A 38 -7.69 4.33 -5.46
CA PHE A 38 -7.43 5.44 -4.56
C PHE A 38 -7.36 4.95 -3.12
N VAL A 39 -6.31 5.34 -2.41
CA VAL A 39 -6.13 5.05 -0.98
C VAL A 39 -6.67 6.22 -0.15
N GLN A 40 -7.49 5.91 0.86
CA GLN A 40 -8.14 6.90 1.73
C GLN A 40 -7.33 7.21 3.01
N HIS A 41 -6.04 6.86 3.01
CA HIS A 41 -5.14 6.99 4.16
C HIS A 41 -3.87 7.72 3.74
N THR A 42 -3.33 8.56 4.63
CA THR A 42 -2.08 9.32 4.42
C THR A 42 -0.84 8.52 4.81
N SER A 43 -0.99 7.55 5.70
CA SER A 43 0.07 6.63 6.17
C SER A 43 0.19 5.35 5.33
N ALA A 44 -0.52 5.25 4.21
CA ALA A 44 -0.44 4.14 3.27
C ALA A 44 -0.30 4.63 1.83
N SER A 45 0.25 3.78 0.97
CA SER A 45 0.47 4.11 -0.45
C SER A 45 0.14 2.93 -1.34
N LEU A 46 -0.13 3.22 -2.61
CA LEU A 46 -0.30 2.23 -3.66
C LEU A 46 0.95 2.22 -4.54
N THR A 47 1.47 1.04 -4.81
CA THR A 47 2.64 0.85 -5.68
C THR A 47 2.35 -0.21 -6.72
N ILE A 48 2.83 0.00 -7.95
CA ILE A 48 2.89 -1.03 -8.99
C ILE A 48 4.35 -1.48 -9.07
N GLN A 49 4.59 -2.78 -8.91
CA GLN A 49 5.94 -3.35 -8.83
C GLN A 49 5.94 -4.82 -9.27
N GLU A 50 7.11 -5.45 -9.34
CA GLU A 50 7.26 -6.86 -9.73
C GLU A 50 6.88 -7.83 -8.60
N ASN A 51 5.92 -8.72 -8.86
CA ASN A 51 5.53 -9.78 -7.91
C ASN A 51 5.92 -11.20 -8.39
N ALA A 52 6.72 -11.34 -9.46
CA ALA A 52 7.14 -12.65 -9.97
C ALA A 52 8.24 -13.28 -9.08
N ASP A 53 9.23 -12.49 -8.67
CA ASP A 53 10.22 -12.87 -7.68
C ASP A 53 9.87 -12.26 -6.30
N PRO A 54 9.66 -13.08 -5.25
CA PRO A 54 9.44 -12.58 -3.89
C PRO A 54 10.56 -11.66 -3.36
N SER A 55 11.78 -11.75 -3.91
CA SER A 55 12.91 -10.91 -3.52
C SER A 55 12.66 -9.42 -3.80
N ALA A 56 11.97 -9.08 -4.90
CA ALA A 56 11.69 -7.70 -5.28
C ALA A 56 10.88 -6.97 -4.20
N ARG A 57 9.80 -7.62 -3.72
CA ARG A 57 8.97 -7.09 -2.62
C ARG A 57 9.78 -6.94 -1.33
N HIS A 58 10.57 -7.96 -1.01
CA HIS A 58 11.37 -7.98 0.22
C HIS A 58 12.45 -6.90 0.25
N ASP A 59 13.14 -6.70 -0.86
CA ASP A 59 14.20 -5.70 -0.99
C ASP A 59 13.64 -4.28 -1.01
N LEU A 60 12.46 -4.06 -1.64
CA LEU A 60 11.77 -2.78 -1.58
C LEU A 60 11.37 -2.43 -0.15
N GLU A 61 10.78 -3.37 0.59
CA GLU A 61 10.43 -3.17 1.99
C GLU A 61 11.65 -2.86 2.86
N ARG A 62 12.75 -3.62 2.69
CA ARG A 62 14.02 -3.36 3.38
C ARG A 62 14.61 -2.00 3.04
N TRP A 63 14.52 -1.59 1.79
CA TRP A 63 15.02 -0.30 1.35
C TRP A 63 14.23 0.85 1.96
N LEU A 64 12.88 0.76 1.99
CA LEU A 64 12.01 1.75 2.63
C LEU A 64 12.31 1.88 4.13
N ASN A 65 12.40 0.75 4.84
CA ASN A 65 12.68 0.74 6.28
C ASN A 65 14.08 1.28 6.63
N ARG A 66 15.04 1.19 5.70
CA ARG A 66 16.37 1.78 5.86
C ARG A 66 16.37 3.28 5.54
N LEU A 67 15.53 3.72 4.61
CA LEU A 67 15.49 5.11 4.15
C LEU A 67 14.78 6.03 5.15
N VAL A 68 13.70 5.54 5.77
CA VAL A 68 12.91 6.26 6.77
C VAL A 68 12.71 5.32 7.98
N PRO A 69 13.62 5.38 8.97
CA PRO A 69 13.62 4.45 10.10
C PRO A 69 12.72 4.91 11.25
N GLU A 70 12.08 3.93 11.89
CA GLU A 70 11.12 4.15 12.98
C GLU A 70 11.65 5.02 14.12
N ASN A 71 10.88 6.06 14.46
CA ASN A 71 11.17 7.00 15.54
C ASN A 71 12.46 7.79 15.28
N ASP A 72 12.75 8.14 14.02
CA ASP A 72 13.86 9.03 13.72
C ASP A 72 13.67 10.38 14.45
N PRO A 73 14.59 10.78 15.36
CA PRO A 73 14.47 12.01 16.13
C PRO A 73 14.53 13.28 15.26
N LEU A 74 14.85 13.15 13.97
CA LEU A 74 14.73 14.21 12.99
C LEU A 74 13.28 14.74 12.87
N TYR A 75 12.28 13.88 13.02
CA TYR A 75 10.88 14.24 12.78
C TYR A 75 10.18 14.72 14.05
N THR A 76 9.44 15.82 13.93
CA THR A 76 8.69 16.44 15.04
C THR A 76 7.20 16.11 15.03
N HIS A 77 6.71 15.41 14.00
CA HIS A 77 5.31 15.04 13.84
C HIS A 77 5.03 13.74 14.60
N THR A 78 4.97 13.84 15.93
CA THR A 78 4.82 12.69 16.84
C THR A 78 3.57 12.78 17.71
N SER A 79 2.67 13.72 17.43
CA SER A 79 1.51 14.03 18.25
C SER A 79 0.47 12.90 18.30
N GLU A 80 0.34 12.10 17.25
CA GLU A 80 -0.61 10.99 17.19
C GLU A 80 0.05 9.63 17.53
N GLY A 81 1.31 9.65 17.98
CA GLY A 81 2.05 8.49 18.45
C GLY A 81 2.82 7.76 17.33
N PRO A 82 3.20 6.49 17.55
CA PRO A 82 4.04 5.73 16.63
C PRO A 82 3.41 5.41 15.26
N ASP A 83 2.11 5.68 15.09
CA ASP A 83 1.35 5.40 13.86
C ASP A 83 1.44 6.55 12.83
N ASP A 84 1.89 7.73 13.28
CA ASP A 84 1.94 8.98 12.49
C ASP A 84 3.22 9.08 11.65
N MET A 85 4.35 8.67 12.25
CA MET A 85 5.67 8.71 11.65
C MET A 85 6.40 7.40 11.92
N PRO A 86 6.93 6.74 10.86
CA PRO A 86 7.82 5.63 11.01
C PRO A 86 9.23 6.17 11.23
#